data_AF-A0AAD6YB30-F1
#
_entry.id   AF-A0AAD6YB30-F1
#
_cell.length_a   1.000
_cell.length_b   1.000
_cell.length_c   1.000
_cell.angle_alpha   90.00
_cell.angle_beta   90.00
_cell.angle_gamma   90.00
#
_symmetry.space_group_name_H-M   'P 1'
#
loop_
_entity.id
_entity.type
_entity.pdbx_description
1 polymer ?
#
loop_
_entity_poly.entity_id
_entity_poly.type
_entity_poly.pdbx_seq_one_letter_code
_entity_poly.pdbx_strand_id
1 'polypeptide(L)'
;MYMFCYQRGLREVWGYMWTAWYCPEKYKLWARSTQPNRIGHWRTTMAVENFWRNLKRNTLRHLLHPRLDQLIFLIVTEILPSFTAKMQIFDPNYRSGRAPALTPFQSEFKRNWNKLAERSLGTHIYQTDVQRWICNCGQQKYNLYLLCKHLVQALAPPPPNFFTEVVRRRVIPFYYHASLKFKDGTALPEPDLTRSVSNGDPIETITDSTLVQQGAKRKRAGPKPPPNELYTRDVMEEDAVNVPLSVISLDENSEWLNERIADIKAGIVMMEQQVENRHEAKIWIRSMKRANIGKDVAEMAHDVRHFTETGHKRPTTWAQVGNKSSQRYTRNTMGYYEGT
;
A
#
# COMPACT_ATOMS: atom_id res chain seq x y z
N MET A 1 20.59 -22.18 1.18
CA MET A 1 20.41 -23.12 2.32
C MET A 1 21.40 -24.27 2.26
N TYR A 2 21.52 -25.00 1.14
CA TYR A 2 22.52 -26.06 0.99
C TYR A 2 23.95 -25.60 1.33
N MET A 3 24.44 -24.53 0.68
CA MET A 3 25.80 -24.01 0.92
C MET A 3 26.05 -23.62 2.38
N PHE A 4 25.03 -23.09 3.06
CA PHE A 4 25.10 -22.75 4.48
C PHE A 4 25.29 -23.98 5.38
N CYS A 5 24.55 -25.06 5.10
CA CYS A 5 24.66 -26.31 5.86
C CYS A 5 25.99 -27.03 5.56
N TYR A 6 26.44 -26.98 4.30
CA TYR A 6 27.70 -27.58 3.87
C TYR A 6 28.91 -26.91 4.54
N GLN A 7 28.98 -25.58 4.52
CA GLN A 7 30.08 -24.83 5.13
C GLN A 7 30.19 -25.01 6.65
N ARG A 8 29.07 -25.31 7.33
CA ARG A 8 29.01 -25.51 8.78
C ARG A 8 29.05 -26.96 9.23
N GLY A 9 29.21 -27.91 8.29
CA GLY A 9 29.21 -29.34 8.60
C GLY A 9 27.86 -29.89 9.09
N LEU A 10 26.76 -29.18 8.87
CA LEU A 10 25.41 -29.53 9.34
C LEU A 10 24.72 -30.49 8.35
N ARG A 11 25.31 -31.68 8.15
CA ARG A 11 24.86 -32.64 7.13
C ARG A 11 23.52 -33.26 7.47
N GLU A 12 23.29 -33.57 8.75
CA GLU A 12 22.04 -34.14 9.26
C GLU A 12 20.88 -33.14 9.13
N VAL A 13 21.16 -31.87 9.44
CA VAL A 13 20.18 -30.78 9.28
C VAL A 13 19.82 -30.62 7.80
N TRP A 14 20.80 -30.67 6.90
CA TRP A 14 20.51 -30.66 5.47
C TRP A 14 19.70 -31.88 5.03
N GLY A 15 20.04 -33.09 5.51
CA GLY A 15 19.29 -34.32 5.21
C GLY A 15 17.83 -34.21 5.65
N TYR A 16 17.58 -33.69 6.84
CA TYR A 16 16.22 -33.41 7.33
C TYR A 16 15.51 -32.34 6.49
N MET A 17 16.14 -31.19 6.25
CA MET A 17 15.54 -30.12 5.46
C MET A 17 15.26 -30.56 4.03
N TRP A 18 16.13 -31.36 3.41
CA TRP A 18 15.91 -31.91 2.08
C TRP A 18 14.71 -32.84 2.07
N THR A 19 14.69 -33.86 2.94
CA THR A 19 13.62 -34.87 2.96
C THR A 19 12.25 -34.29 3.33
N ALA A 20 12.20 -33.32 4.24
CA ALA A 20 10.94 -32.75 4.71
C ALA A 20 10.49 -31.48 3.95
N TRP A 21 11.41 -30.65 3.43
CA TRP A 21 11.08 -29.30 2.92
C TRP A 21 11.49 -29.07 1.46
N TYR A 22 12.72 -29.43 1.08
CA TYR A 22 13.27 -29.07 -0.23
C TYR A 22 13.16 -30.16 -1.32
N CYS A 23 12.76 -31.39 -0.95
CA CYS A 23 12.52 -32.47 -1.92
C CYS A 23 11.44 -32.05 -2.93
N PRO A 24 11.61 -32.32 -4.25
CA PRO A 24 10.64 -31.94 -5.28
C PRO A 24 9.20 -32.42 -5.01
N GLU A 25 9.04 -33.58 -4.37
CA GLU A 25 7.74 -34.11 -3.97
C GLU A 25 7.08 -33.24 -2.89
N LYS A 26 7.87 -32.81 -1.89
CA LYS A 26 7.42 -31.93 -0.81
C LYS A 26 7.26 -30.49 -1.28
N TYR A 27 8.08 -30.03 -2.23
CA TYR A 27 7.96 -28.70 -2.84
C TYR A 27 6.57 -28.48 -3.42
N LYS A 28 5.93 -29.51 -4.00
CA LYS A 28 4.55 -29.42 -4.48
C LYS A 28 3.53 -29.12 -3.37
N LEU A 29 3.82 -29.50 -2.12
CA LEU A 29 2.96 -29.24 -0.96
C LEU A 29 3.19 -27.84 -0.39
N TRP A 30 4.45 -27.40 -0.30
CA TRP A 30 4.80 -26.11 0.33
C TRP A 30 4.73 -24.93 -0.64
N ALA A 31 5.03 -25.13 -1.93
CA ALA A 31 5.02 -24.09 -2.94
C ALA A 31 3.64 -23.85 -3.57
N ARG A 32 2.67 -24.73 -3.31
CA ARG A 32 1.29 -24.55 -3.79
C ARG A 32 0.42 -24.02 -2.65
N SER A 33 -0.51 -23.13 -3.01
CA SER A 33 -1.69 -22.89 -2.18
C SER A 33 -2.34 -24.25 -1.87
N THR A 34 -2.95 -24.38 -0.69
CA THR A 34 -3.75 -25.57 -0.29
C THR A 34 -4.80 -25.97 -1.33
N GLN A 35 -5.11 -25.08 -2.27
CA GLN A 35 -5.99 -25.32 -3.41
C GLN A 35 -5.22 -25.05 -4.72
N PRO A 36 -4.83 -26.09 -5.49
CA PRO A 36 -3.97 -25.94 -6.67
C PRO A 36 -4.63 -25.17 -7.83
N ASN A 37 -5.95 -25.20 -7.91
CA ASN A 37 -6.72 -24.52 -8.96
C ASN A 37 -7.13 -23.09 -8.57
N ARG A 38 -6.58 -22.54 -7.48
CA ARG A 38 -7.00 -21.24 -6.93
C ARG A 38 -5.81 -20.37 -6.57
N ILE A 39 -5.91 -19.09 -6.93
CA ILE A 39 -4.95 -18.07 -6.52
C ILE A 39 -5.35 -17.54 -5.13
N GLY A 40 -4.38 -17.30 -4.24
CA GLY A 40 -4.64 -16.66 -2.96
C GLY A 40 -5.08 -15.20 -3.13
N HIS A 41 -6.09 -14.76 -2.37
CA HIS A 41 -6.49 -13.35 -2.35
C HIS A 41 -5.36 -12.45 -1.82
N TRP A 42 -4.67 -12.93 -0.78
CA TRP A 42 -3.63 -12.23 -0.06
C TRP A 42 -2.41 -13.15 0.07
N ARG A 43 -1.22 -12.55 0.14
CA ARG A 43 -0.04 -13.27 0.65
C ARG A 43 -0.26 -13.44 2.16
N THR A 44 -0.60 -14.64 2.60
CA THR A 44 -0.95 -14.94 4.00
C THR A 44 0.15 -14.51 4.97
N THR A 45 1.42 -14.61 4.55
CA THR A 45 2.58 -14.13 5.31
C THR A 45 2.49 -12.65 5.63
N MET A 46 2.10 -11.79 4.68
CA MET A 46 2.00 -10.34 4.90
C MET A 46 0.87 -9.99 5.88
N ALA A 47 -0.27 -10.68 5.82
CA ALA A 47 -1.37 -10.45 6.75
C ALA A 47 -0.97 -10.84 8.19
N VAL A 48 -0.33 -12.00 8.33
CA VAL A 48 0.20 -12.49 9.61
C VAL A 48 1.27 -11.55 10.15
N GLU A 49 2.23 -11.11 9.34
CA GLU A 49 3.26 -10.14 9.72
C GLU A 49 2.66 -8.80 10.16
N ASN A 50 1.66 -8.29 9.45
CA ASN A 50 0.98 -7.05 9.82
C ASN A 50 0.20 -7.21 11.13
N PHE A 51 -0.45 -8.36 11.36
CA PHE A 51 -1.08 -8.67 12.63
C PHE A 51 -0.05 -8.67 13.77
N TRP A 52 1.05 -9.43 13.63
CA TRP A 52 2.12 -9.48 14.64
C TRP A 52 2.77 -8.12 14.88
N ARG A 53 2.93 -7.31 13.83
CA ARG A 53 3.41 -5.94 13.94
C ARG A 53 2.48 -5.10 14.80
N ASN A 54 1.17 -5.17 14.57
CA ASN A 54 0.19 -4.45 15.39
C ASN A 54 0.14 -4.96 16.82
N LEU A 55 0.14 -6.28 17.04
CA LEU A 55 0.17 -6.88 18.37
C LEU A 55 1.41 -6.44 19.16
N LYS A 56 2.61 -6.59 18.58
CA LYS A 56 3.87 -6.22 19.23
C LYS A 56 3.97 -4.71 19.45
N ARG A 57 3.65 -3.93 18.43
CA ARG A 57 3.84 -2.47 18.46
C ARG A 57 2.71 -1.73 19.11
N ASN A 58 1.48 -2.21 19.27
CA ASN A 58 0.42 -1.38 19.85
C ASN A 58 0.02 -1.90 21.22
N THR A 59 -0.11 -3.22 21.35
CA THR A 59 -0.62 -3.86 22.58
C THR A 59 0.52 -4.29 23.51
N LEU A 60 1.56 -4.92 22.98
CA LEU A 60 2.64 -5.49 23.81
C LEU A 60 3.83 -4.54 24.05
N ARG A 61 3.70 -3.24 23.81
CA ARG A 61 4.82 -2.27 23.99
C ARG A 61 5.44 -2.33 25.38
N HIS A 62 4.63 -2.57 26.39
CA HIS A 62 5.02 -2.51 27.80
C HIS A 62 5.16 -3.90 28.44
N LEU A 63 4.89 -4.97 27.68
CA LEU A 63 4.92 -6.34 28.19
C LEU A 63 6.09 -7.09 27.55
N LEU A 64 7.18 -7.18 28.32
CA LEU A 64 8.29 -8.07 28.00
C LEU A 64 7.84 -9.49 28.36
N HIS A 65 7.63 -10.34 27.35
CA HIS A 65 7.21 -11.76 27.51
C HIS A 65 5.87 -11.96 28.23
N PRO A 66 4.73 -11.53 27.63
CA PRO A 66 3.42 -11.83 28.20
C PRO A 66 3.20 -13.34 28.31
N ARG A 67 2.58 -13.78 29.43
CA ARG A 67 2.07 -15.15 29.56
C ARG A 67 1.01 -15.43 28.49
N LEU A 68 0.85 -16.68 28.08
CA LEU A 68 -0.07 -17.07 27.01
C LEU A 68 -1.51 -16.61 27.31
N ASP A 69 -1.99 -16.80 28.54
CA ASP A 69 -3.36 -16.39 28.93
C ASP A 69 -3.56 -14.88 28.84
N GLN A 70 -2.56 -14.10 29.28
CA GLN A 70 -2.58 -12.64 29.18
C GLN A 70 -2.57 -12.19 27.72
N LEU A 71 -1.80 -12.87 26.87
CA LEU A 71 -1.77 -12.59 25.44
C LEU A 71 -3.14 -12.85 24.79
N ILE A 72 -3.77 -13.98 25.11
CA ILE A 72 -5.12 -14.32 24.61
C ILE A 72 -6.13 -13.29 25.09
N PHE A 73 -6.09 -12.92 26.37
CA PHE A 73 -6.96 -11.88 26.94
C PHE A 73 -6.83 -10.57 26.16
N LEU A 74 -5.60 -10.09 25.93
CA LEU A 74 -5.35 -8.85 25.19
C LEU A 74 -5.81 -8.92 23.72
N ILE A 75 -5.65 -10.08 23.08
CA ILE A 75 -6.14 -10.28 21.72
C ILE A 75 -7.66 -10.12 21.68
N VAL A 76 -8.37 -10.74 22.63
CA VAL A 76 -9.84 -10.72 22.68
C VAL A 76 -10.39 -9.36 23.09
N THR A 77 -9.77 -8.69 24.05
CA THR A 77 -10.33 -7.46 24.64
C THR A 77 -9.88 -6.17 23.95
N GLU A 78 -8.68 -6.13 23.36
CA GLU A 78 -8.17 -4.91 22.73
C GLU A 78 -8.11 -5.03 21.20
N ILE A 79 -7.52 -6.11 20.72
CA ILE A 79 -7.13 -6.22 19.31
C ILE A 79 -8.34 -6.54 18.44
N LEU A 80 -9.12 -7.56 18.79
CA LEU A 80 -10.31 -7.93 18.02
C LEU A 80 -11.32 -6.78 17.95
N PRO A 81 -11.69 -6.10 19.05
CA PRO A 81 -12.59 -4.93 18.99
C PRO A 81 -12.03 -3.78 18.14
N SER A 82 -10.72 -3.53 18.21
CA SER A 82 -10.08 -2.52 17.37
C SER A 82 -10.13 -2.87 15.88
N PHE A 83 -10.02 -4.16 15.55
CA PHE A 83 -10.18 -4.63 14.17
C PHE A 83 -11.63 -4.57 13.71
N THR A 84 -12.59 -5.01 14.53
CA THR A 84 -14.01 -4.96 14.17
C THR A 84 -14.48 -3.52 13.98
N ALA A 85 -14.09 -2.59 14.84
CA ALA A 85 -14.39 -1.16 14.66
C ALA A 85 -13.82 -0.58 13.35
N LYS A 86 -12.63 -1.03 12.93
CA LYS A 86 -12.05 -0.65 11.62
C LYS A 86 -12.79 -1.28 10.45
N MET A 87 -13.22 -2.54 10.60
CA MET A 87 -13.97 -3.23 9.55
C MET A 87 -15.36 -2.65 9.36
N GLN A 88 -16.02 -2.23 10.46
CA GLN A 88 -17.31 -1.55 10.42
C GLN A 88 -17.28 -0.30 9.53
N ILE A 89 -16.15 0.39 9.38
CA ILE A 89 -16.04 1.56 8.47
C ILE A 89 -16.45 1.25 7.03
N PHE A 90 -16.27 0.00 6.60
CA PHE A 90 -16.60 -0.47 5.25
C PHE A 90 -18.00 -1.07 5.14
N ASP A 91 -18.74 -1.19 6.25
CA ASP A 91 -20.13 -1.59 6.23
C ASP A 91 -20.97 -0.49 5.54
N PRO A 92 -21.79 -0.84 4.52
CA PRO A 92 -22.70 0.11 3.87
C PRO A 92 -23.55 0.93 4.84
N ASN A 93 -23.89 0.36 6.00
CA ASN A 93 -24.76 0.96 6.99
C ASN A 93 -24.02 1.80 8.06
N TYR A 94 -22.69 1.78 8.12
CA TYR A 94 -21.91 2.40 9.20
C TYR A 94 -22.15 3.91 9.35
N ARG A 95 -22.50 4.59 8.25
CA ARG A 95 -22.87 6.01 8.23
C ARG A 95 -23.91 6.30 7.16
N SER A 96 -25.17 5.97 7.46
CA SER A 96 -26.32 6.33 6.62
C SER A 96 -26.27 7.81 6.23
N GLY A 97 -26.12 8.09 4.93
CA GLY A 97 -26.02 9.45 4.38
C GLY A 97 -24.63 9.87 3.86
N ARG A 98 -23.58 9.04 4.02
CA ARG A 98 -22.32 9.20 3.29
C ARG A 98 -22.14 8.07 2.28
N ALA A 99 -21.40 8.36 1.21
CA ALA A 99 -20.97 7.32 0.30
C ALA A 99 -20.09 6.30 1.05
N PRO A 100 -20.22 5.00 0.75
CA PRO A 100 -19.43 3.97 1.40
C PRO A 100 -17.93 4.21 1.14
N ALA A 101 -17.12 4.02 2.17
CA ALA A 101 -15.68 4.13 2.03
C ALA A 101 -15.15 2.96 1.19
N LEU A 102 -14.28 3.26 0.21
CA LEU A 102 -13.59 2.22 -0.53
C LEU A 102 -12.65 1.47 0.40
N THR A 103 -12.64 0.14 0.29
CA THR A 103 -11.63 -0.67 0.99
C THR A 103 -10.22 -0.28 0.52
N PRO A 104 -9.17 -0.58 1.30
CA PRO A 104 -7.80 -0.36 0.86
C PRO A 104 -7.50 -1.06 -0.47
N PHE A 105 -8.06 -2.26 -0.65
CA PHE A 105 -7.98 -3.01 -1.92
C PHE A 105 -8.63 -2.22 -3.06
N GLN A 106 -9.87 -1.76 -2.90
CA GLN A 106 -10.61 -1.05 -3.95
C GLN A 106 -9.95 0.28 -4.32
N SER A 107 -9.46 1.02 -3.32
CA SER A 107 -8.77 2.30 -3.54
C SER A 107 -7.50 2.12 -4.37
N GLU A 108 -6.69 1.12 -4.00
CA GLU A 108 -5.46 0.79 -4.71
C GLU A 108 -5.71 0.17 -6.10
N PHE A 109 -6.74 -0.68 -6.21
CA PHE A 109 -7.19 -1.24 -7.47
C PHE A 109 -7.61 -0.14 -8.43
N LYS A 110 -8.45 0.81 -7.99
CA LYS A 110 -8.88 1.98 -8.77
C LYS A 110 -7.69 2.81 -9.25
N ARG A 111 -6.71 3.07 -8.37
CA ARG A 111 -5.50 3.80 -8.74
C ARG A 111 -4.70 3.08 -9.82
N ASN A 112 -4.50 1.77 -9.68
CA ASN A 112 -3.80 0.96 -10.68
C ASN A 112 -4.57 0.87 -12.00
N TRP A 113 -5.90 0.76 -11.94
CA TRP A 113 -6.77 0.75 -13.11
C TRP A 113 -6.60 2.04 -13.92
N ASN A 114 -6.75 3.21 -13.28
CA ASN A 114 -6.62 4.50 -13.95
C ASN A 114 -5.22 4.68 -14.56
N LYS A 115 -4.17 4.36 -13.80
CA LYS A 115 -2.79 4.40 -14.29
C LYS A 115 -2.56 3.52 -15.53
N LEU A 116 -3.21 2.35 -15.61
CA LEU A 116 -3.10 1.45 -16.76
C LEU A 116 -4.00 1.87 -17.93
N ALA A 117 -5.13 2.52 -17.66
CA ALA A 117 -6.03 3.05 -18.68
C ALA A 117 -5.38 4.20 -19.46
N GLU A 118 -4.59 5.04 -18.78
CA GLU A 118 -3.93 6.22 -19.36
C GLU A 118 -2.63 5.89 -20.13
N ARG A 119 -2.00 4.73 -19.86
CA ARG A 119 -0.72 4.37 -20.49
C ARG A 119 -0.85 4.15 -21.99
N SER A 120 0.11 4.58 -22.78
CA SER A 120 0.14 4.26 -24.22
C SER A 120 0.33 2.74 -24.45
N LEU A 121 -0.38 2.21 -25.45
CA LEU A 121 -0.09 0.87 -25.96
C LEU A 121 1.19 0.91 -26.77
N GLY A 122 1.99 -0.16 -26.68
CA GLY A 122 3.18 -0.30 -27.51
C GLY A 122 2.80 -0.71 -28.93
N THR A 123 3.80 -0.85 -29.79
CA THR A 123 3.65 -1.32 -31.18
C THR A 123 3.29 -2.81 -31.28
N HIS A 124 3.67 -3.62 -30.28
CA HIS A 124 3.40 -5.06 -30.29
C HIS A 124 1.93 -5.37 -29.99
N ILE A 125 1.33 -6.19 -30.86
CA ILE A 125 -0.03 -6.71 -30.67
C ILE A 125 0.04 -7.93 -29.77
N TYR A 126 -0.65 -7.84 -28.64
CA TYR A 126 -0.78 -8.92 -27.67
C TYR A 126 -2.15 -9.55 -27.78
N GLN A 127 -2.24 -10.87 -27.58
CA GLN A 127 -3.52 -11.57 -27.50
C GLN A 127 -4.11 -11.31 -26.11
N THR A 128 -5.29 -10.71 -26.08
CA THR A 128 -6.06 -10.44 -24.86
C THR A 128 -7.38 -11.19 -24.88
N ASP A 129 -7.61 -11.97 -23.84
CA ASP A 129 -8.90 -12.59 -23.56
C ASP A 129 -9.49 -11.92 -22.32
N VAL A 130 -10.43 -11.00 -22.54
CA VAL A 130 -11.10 -10.26 -21.47
C VAL A 130 -12.08 -11.16 -20.71
N GLN A 131 -12.68 -12.16 -21.37
CA GLN A 131 -13.64 -13.07 -20.73
C GLN A 131 -12.96 -13.97 -19.71
N ARG A 132 -11.70 -14.37 -19.97
CA ARG A 132 -10.88 -15.13 -19.02
C ARG A 132 -9.96 -14.24 -18.18
N TRP A 133 -9.90 -12.95 -18.48
CA TRP A 133 -8.98 -12.01 -17.85
C TRP A 133 -7.51 -12.43 -18.00
N ILE A 134 -7.09 -12.81 -19.22
CA ILE A 134 -5.73 -13.28 -19.54
C ILE A 134 -5.12 -12.41 -20.63
N CYS A 135 -3.85 -12.06 -20.48
CA CYS A 135 -3.06 -11.42 -21.52
C CYS A 135 -1.68 -12.06 -21.65
N ASN A 136 -1.22 -12.28 -22.87
CA ASN A 136 0.10 -12.86 -23.15
C ASN A 136 1.27 -11.86 -22.99
N CYS A 137 1.03 -10.61 -22.59
CA CYS A 137 2.07 -9.59 -22.47
C CYS A 137 3.04 -9.76 -21.28
N GLY A 138 2.85 -10.77 -20.45
CA GLY A 138 3.72 -11.07 -19.30
C GLY A 138 3.68 -10.07 -18.14
N GLN A 139 3.17 -8.85 -18.34
CA GLN A 139 3.07 -7.83 -17.28
C GLN A 139 2.02 -8.16 -16.23
N GLN A 140 1.01 -8.95 -16.60
CA GLN A 140 -0.10 -9.30 -15.72
C GLN A 140 0.37 -10.01 -14.43
N LYS A 141 1.41 -10.86 -14.50
CA LYS A 141 1.95 -11.58 -13.32
C LYS A 141 2.69 -10.67 -12.33
N TYR A 142 3.15 -9.50 -12.76
CA TYR A 142 3.88 -8.57 -11.90
C TYR A 142 2.95 -7.57 -11.20
N ASN A 143 1.72 -7.42 -11.68
CA ASN A 143 0.73 -6.60 -11.01
C ASN A 143 0.02 -7.39 -9.89
N LEU A 144 -0.02 -6.82 -8.69
CA LEU A 144 -0.72 -7.39 -7.53
C LEU A 144 -2.21 -7.66 -7.82
N TYR A 145 -2.82 -6.86 -8.68
CA TYR A 145 -4.22 -6.93 -9.09
C TYR A 145 -4.44 -7.72 -10.37
N LEU A 146 -3.42 -8.41 -10.90
CA LEU A 146 -3.53 -9.16 -12.16
C LEU A 146 -4.07 -8.32 -13.32
N LEU A 147 -3.76 -7.03 -13.33
CA LEU A 147 -4.10 -6.09 -14.39
C LEU A 147 -2.92 -5.85 -15.31
N CYS A 148 -3.19 -5.66 -16.60
CA CYS A 148 -2.24 -5.10 -17.56
C CYS A 148 -2.93 -4.02 -18.40
N LYS A 149 -2.13 -3.16 -19.04
CA LYS A 149 -2.67 -2.07 -19.88
C LYS A 149 -3.56 -2.60 -21.01
N HIS A 150 -3.21 -3.74 -21.61
CA HIS A 150 -3.98 -4.33 -22.70
C HIS A 150 -5.37 -4.81 -22.26
N LEU A 151 -5.51 -5.41 -21.07
CA LEU A 151 -6.80 -5.84 -20.54
C LEU A 151 -7.68 -4.64 -20.15
N VAL A 152 -7.10 -3.68 -19.43
CA VAL A 152 -7.85 -2.49 -18.98
C VAL A 152 -8.33 -1.67 -20.18
N GLN A 153 -7.50 -1.52 -21.21
CA GLN A 153 -7.85 -0.77 -22.40
C GLN A 153 -8.63 -1.58 -23.44
N ALA A 154 -8.85 -2.88 -23.27
CA ALA A 154 -9.81 -3.62 -24.08
C ALA A 154 -11.27 -3.33 -23.65
N LEU A 155 -11.44 -2.76 -22.46
CA LEU A 155 -12.73 -2.43 -21.87
C LEU A 155 -13.09 -0.96 -22.06
N ALA A 156 -14.39 -0.69 -22.07
CA ALA A 156 -14.90 0.66 -21.93
C ALA A 156 -14.66 1.17 -20.49
N PRO A 157 -14.55 2.50 -20.29
CA PRO A 157 -14.40 3.08 -18.96
C PRO A 157 -15.58 2.66 -18.05
N PRO A 158 -15.31 1.98 -16.92
CA PRO A 158 -16.37 1.52 -16.05
C PRO A 158 -17.00 2.68 -15.25
N PRO A 159 -18.28 2.57 -14.87
CA PRO A 159 -18.94 3.55 -14.02
C PRO A 159 -18.36 3.56 -12.59
N PRO A 160 -18.51 4.65 -11.81
CA PRO A 160 -17.87 4.77 -10.50
C PRO A 160 -18.27 3.68 -9.49
N ASN A 161 -19.48 3.15 -9.57
CA ASN A 161 -19.97 2.07 -8.69
C ASN A 161 -19.24 0.73 -8.90
N PHE A 162 -18.64 0.53 -10.08
CA PHE A 162 -17.78 -0.64 -10.30
C PHE A 162 -16.67 -0.74 -9.25
N PHE A 163 -16.05 0.39 -8.89
CA PHE A 163 -14.94 0.39 -7.95
C PHE A 163 -15.38 0.13 -6.50
N THR A 164 -16.66 0.36 -6.16
CA THR A 164 -17.22 0.02 -4.84
C THR A 164 -17.64 -1.45 -4.75
N GLU A 165 -17.96 -2.08 -5.87
CA GLU A 165 -18.49 -3.44 -5.95
C GLU A 165 -17.44 -4.46 -6.41
N VAL A 166 -16.28 -4.01 -6.87
CA VAL A 166 -15.23 -4.90 -7.41
C VAL A 166 -14.68 -5.82 -6.32
N VAL A 167 -14.76 -7.12 -6.58
CA VAL A 167 -14.17 -8.19 -5.79
C VAL A 167 -13.22 -9.01 -6.67
N ARG A 168 -12.05 -9.35 -6.13
CA ARG A 168 -11.08 -10.20 -6.81
C ARG A 168 -11.44 -11.67 -6.57
N ARG A 169 -11.68 -12.41 -7.64
CA ARG A 169 -11.91 -13.86 -7.60
C ARG A 169 -10.59 -14.63 -7.55
N ARG A 170 -10.66 -15.85 -7.01
CA ARG A 170 -9.51 -16.79 -6.92
C ARG A 170 -9.36 -17.68 -8.15
N VAL A 171 -10.35 -17.67 -9.02
CA VAL A 171 -10.45 -18.49 -10.23
C VAL A 171 -10.77 -17.55 -11.38
N ILE A 172 -10.38 -17.94 -12.59
CA ILE A 172 -10.70 -17.22 -13.81
C ILE A 172 -12.22 -17.26 -14.09
N PRO A 173 -12.83 -16.14 -14.53
CA PRO A 173 -12.23 -14.82 -14.63
C PRO A 173 -11.99 -14.16 -13.27
N PHE A 174 -10.84 -13.50 -13.12
CA PHE A 174 -10.43 -12.88 -11.86
C PHE A 174 -11.31 -11.70 -11.43
N TYR A 175 -11.95 -11.03 -12.40
CA TYR A 175 -12.88 -9.95 -12.16
C TYR A 175 -14.10 -10.17 -13.04
N TYR A 176 -15.27 -9.95 -12.48
CA TYR A 176 -16.54 -9.96 -13.19
C TYR A 176 -17.43 -8.89 -12.58
N HIS A 177 -18.11 -8.13 -13.43
CA HIS A 177 -19.08 -7.13 -13.00
C HIS A 177 -19.99 -6.79 -14.19
N ALA A 178 -21.30 -6.68 -13.95
CA ALA A 178 -22.30 -6.46 -15.01
C ALA A 178 -22.10 -5.14 -15.79
N SER A 179 -21.44 -4.15 -15.17
CA SER A 179 -21.13 -2.87 -15.83
C SER A 179 -19.91 -2.92 -16.77
N LEU A 180 -19.13 -4.00 -16.76
CA LEU A 180 -17.98 -4.13 -17.65
C LEU A 180 -18.44 -4.47 -19.06
N LYS A 181 -17.99 -3.66 -20.02
CA LYS A 181 -18.28 -3.80 -21.44
C LYS A 181 -16.99 -3.72 -22.23
N PHE A 182 -16.94 -4.40 -23.37
CA PHE A 182 -15.86 -4.18 -24.34
C PHE A 182 -15.89 -2.73 -24.84
N LYS A 183 -14.78 -2.27 -25.43
CA LYS A 183 -14.74 -0.96 -26.10
C LYS A 183 -15.82 -0.79 -27.17
N ASP A 184 -16.22 -1.88 -27.81
CA ASP A 184 -17.28 -1.91 -28.82
C ASP A 184 -18.69 -1.79 -28.21
N GLY A 185 -18.81 -1.65 -26.88
CA GLY A 185 -20.07 -1.52 -26.15
C GLY A 185 -20.78 -2.85 -25.88
N THR A 186 -20.26 -3.96 -26.43
CA THR A 186 -20.78 -5.31 -26.18
C THR A 186 -20.58 -5.70 -24.71
N ALA A 187 -21.63 -6.28 -24.11
CA ALA A 187 -21.55 -6.80 -22.76
C ALA A 187 -20.64 -8.04 -22.71
N LEU A 188 -19.92 -8.21 -21.60
CA LEU A 188 -19.21 -9.46 -21.35
C LEU A 188 -20.24 -10.58 -21.13
N PRO A 189 -20.06 -11.78 -21.70
CA PRO A 189 -20.91 -12.91 -21.40
C PRO A 189 -20.81 -13.25 -19.90
N GLU A 190 -21.93 -13.69 -19.32
CA GLU A 190 -21.95 -14.13 -17.93
C GLU A 190 -21.02 -15.34 -17.77
N PRO A 191 -20.00 -15.27 -16.90
CA PRO A 191 -19.15 -16.40 -16.62
C PRO A 191 -19.92 -17.42 -15.77
N ASP A 192 -19.60 -18.70 -15.94
CA ASP A 192 -20.06 -19.75 -15.04
C ASP A 192 -19.50 -19.51 -13.62
N LEU A 193 -20.32 -18.92 -12.75
CA LEU A 193 -19.98 -18.58 -11.37
C LEU A 193 -20.04 -19.79 -10.44
N THR A 194 -20.58 -20.94 -10.88
CA THR A 194 -20.73 -22.14 -10.03
C THR A 194 -19.39 -22.70 -9.55
N ARG A 195 -18.33 -22.49 -10.32
CA ARG A 195 -16.95 -22.87 -9.97
C ARG A 195 -16.27 -21.87 -9.02
N SER A 196 -16.87 -20.71 -8.80
CA SER A 196 -16.37 -19.63 -7.95
C SER A 196 -16.76 -19.86 -6.49
N VAL A 197 -16.29 -20.95 -5.90
CA VAL A 197 -16.62 -21.24 -4.50
C VAL A 197 -15.86 -20.28 -3.58
N SER A 198 -16.65 -19.36 -3.05
CA SER A 198 -16.46 -18.45 -1.91
C SER A 198 -15.58 -19.02 -0.81
N ASN A 199 -14.62 -18.22 -0.34
CA ASN A 199 -14.07 -18.35 1.01
C ASN A 199 -14.68 -17.22 1.85
N GLY A 200 -15.97 -17.31 2.17
CA GLY A 200 -16.60 -16.48 3.20
C GLY A 200 -17.27 -15.18 2.74
N ASP A 201 -17.49 -14.96 1.44
CA ASP A 201 -18.44 -13.93 0.99
C ASP A 201 -19.83 -14.59 0.82
N PRO A 202 -20.91 -14.06 1.43
CA PRO A 202 -22.25 -14.47 1.08
C PRO A 202 -22.52 -14.03 -0.35
N ILE A 203 -22.70 -14.99 -1.26
CA ILE A 203 -23.33 -14.73 -2.55
C ILE A 203 -24.82 -14.62 -2.26
N GLU A 204 -25.24 -13.48 -1.73
CA GLU A 204 -26.58 -12.99 -1.98
C GLU A 204 -26.42 -11.94 -3.07
N THR A 205 -26.67 -12.37 -4.30
CA THR A 205 -27.10 -11.47 -5.37
C THR A 205 -28.14 -10.53 -4.77
N ILE A 206 -27.78 -9.25 -4.63
CA ILE A 206 -28.74 -8.17 -4.36
C ILE A 206 -29.56 -8.03 -5.64
N THR A 207 -30.48 -8.96 -5.82
CA THR A 207 -31.63 -8.86 -6.69
C THR A 207 -32.83 -8.87 -5.78
N ASP A 208 -32.96 -7.82 -4.95
CA ASP A 208 -34.27 -7.47 -4.44
C ASP A 208 -34.48 -5.97 -4.59
N SER A 209 -35.22 -5.69 -5.64
CA SER A 209 -35.83 -4.42 -5.93
C SER A 209 -36.90 -4.15 -4.87
N THR A 210 -36.53 -3.49 -3.78
CA THR A 210 -37.54 -2.84 -2.92
C THR A 210 -37.47 -1.34 -3.10
N LEU A 211 -38.45 -0.88 -3.86
CA LEU A 211 -38.90 0.50 -4.03
C LEU A 211 -38.84 1.26 -2.70
N VAL A 212 -37.90 2.19 -2.56
CA VAL A 212 -38.04 3.30 -1.63
C VAL A 212 -38.44 4.53 -2.42
N GLN A 213 -39.67 4.96 -2.13
CA GLN A 213 -40.39 6.04 -2.78
C GLN A 213 -39.63 7.36 -2.75
N GLN A 214 -39.73 8.08 -3.86
CA GLN A 214 -39.19 9.42 -4.07
C GLN A 214 -39.75 10.40 -3.04
N GLY A 215 -38.86 11.01 -2.27
CA GLY A 215 -39.16 12.15 -1.39
C GLY A 215 -38.52 13.44 -1.92
N ALA A 216 -39.38 14.35 -2.40
CA ALA A 216 -39.25 15.81 -2.51
C ALA A 216 -37.90 16.43 -2.97
N LYS A 217 -37.93 16.96 -4.20
CA LYS A 217 -36.93 17.88 -4.78
C LYS A 217 -36.69 19.09 -3.86
N ARG A 218 -35.44 19.28 -3.41
CA ARG A 218 -34.93 20.59 -2.97
C ARG A 218 -33.82 21.03 -3.93
N LYS A 219 -34.01 22.19 -4.57
CA LYS A 219 -32.98 22.89 -5.35
C LYS A 219 -31.78 23.17 -4.44
N ARG A 220 -30.60 22.70 -4.81
CA ARG A 220 -29.32 23.12 -4.22
C ARG A 220 -28.41 23.69 -5.30
N ALA A 221 -27.66 24.71 -4.90
CA ALA A 221 -26.83 25.58 -5.72
C ALA A 221 -25.79 24.82 -6.55
N GLY A 222 -25.45 25.39 -7.71
CA GLY A 222 -24.51 24.82 -8.67
C GLY A 222 -23.11 24.57 -8.11
N PRO A 223 -22.35 23.67 -8.74
CA PRO A 223 -21.01 23.30 -8.28
C PRO A 223 -20.04 24.48 -8.40
N LYS A 224 -19.33 24.80 -7.30
CA LYS A 224 -18.12 25.61 -7.36
C LYS A 224 -17.01 24.81 -8.07
N PRO A 225 -16.19 25.46 -8.92
CA PRO A 225 -15.04 24.79 -9.52
C PRO A 225 -14.02 24.40 -8.44
N PRO A 226 -13.31 23.27 -8.62
CA PRO A 226 -12.27 22.83 -7.69
C PRO A 226 -11.08 23.80 -7.68
N PRO A 227 -10.35 23.92 -6.56
CA PRO A 227 -9.12 24.70 -6.49
C PRO A 227 -8.05 24.08 -7.39
N ASN A 228 -7.30 24.95 -8.06
CA ASN A 228 -6.21 24.61 -8.95
C ASN A 228 -5.01 24.12 -8.11
N GLU A 229 -4.95 22.82 -7.80
CA GLU A 229 -3.77 22.19 -7.21
C GLU A 229 -2.76 21.88 -8.32
N LEU A 230 -1.78 22.76 -8.47
CA LEU A 230 -0.53 22.48 -9.17
C LEU A 230 0.24 21.40 -8.40
N TYR A 231 0.04 20.14 -8.79
CA TYR A 231 0.92 19.05 -8.39
C TYR A 231 2.13 19.03 -9.32
N THR A 232 3.31 19.18 -8.71
CA THR A 232 4.62 18.94 -9.28
C THR A 232 4.65 17.53 -9.89
N ARG A 233 4.99 17.45 -11.18
CA ARG A 233 5.24 16.20 -11.91
C ARG A 233 6.49 15.54 -11.36
N ASP A 234 6.34 14.39 -10.68
CA ASP A 234 7.44 13.42 -10.61
C ASP A 234 7.42 12.59 -11.90
N VAL A 235 8.19 13.07 -12.87
CA VAL A 235 8.57 12.35 -14.08
C VAL A 235 9.53 11.24 -13.66
N MET A 236 9.08 9.98 -13.71
CA MET A 236 10.00 8.85 -13.81
C MET A 236 10.11 8.47 -15.28
N GLU A 237 11.06 9.10 -15.95
CA GLU A 237 11.62 8.68 -17.23
C GLU A 237 12.61 7.54 -16.94
N GLU A 238 12.31 6.33 -17.40
CA GLU A 238 13.29 5.25 -17.51
C GLU A 238 13.50 4.98 -18.99
N ASP A 239 14.41 5.74 -19.61
CA ASP A 239 15.16 5.29 -20.76
C ASP A 239 16.64 5.30 -20.40
N ALA A 240 17.26 4.12 -20.46
CA ALA A 240 18.67 3.92 -20.26
C ALA A 240 19.45 4.61 -21.38
N VAL A 241 19.92 5.83 -21.10
CA VAL A 241 21.04 6.43 -21.81
C VAL A 241 22.22 6.46 -20.83
N ASN A 242 23.35 5.99 -21.31
CA ASN A 242 24.63 6.05 -20.62
C ASN A 242 25.05 7.53 -20.50
N VAL A 243 24.54 8.23 -19.48
CA VAL A 243 24.84 9.63 -19.20
C VAL A 243 26.10 9.67 -18.31
N PRO A 244 27.18 10.35 -18.73
CA PRO A 244 28.33 10.57 -17.87
C PRO A 244 27.86 11.29 -16.61
N LEU A 245 28.34 10.90 -15.42
CA LEU A 245 28.08 11.62 -14.15
C LEU A 245 28.27 13.14 -14.36
N SER A 246 27.19 13.85 -14.63
CA SER A 246 27.18 15.30 -14.60
C SER A 246 27.11 15.68 -13.15
N VAL A 247 28.16 16.37 -12.70
CA VAL A 247 28.24 17.02 -11.40
C VAL A 247 26.98 17.88 -11.23
N ILE A 248 26.00 17.41 -10.47
CA ILE A 248 24.90 18.26 -10.00
C ILE A 248 25.57 19.34 -9.17
N SER A 249 25.52 20.58 -9.65
CA SER A 249 26.15 21.70 -8.98
C SER A 249 25.55 21.84 -7.59
N LEU A 250 26.41 22.02 -6.57
CA LEU A 250 25.99 22.33 -5.20
C LEU A 250 25.10 23.58 -5.14
N ASP A 251 25.19 24.44 -6.15
CA ASP A 251 24.48 25.71 -6.24
C ASP A 251 22.96 25.52 -6.42
N GLU A 252 22.50 24.58 -7.26
CA GLU A 252 21.06 24.37 -7.51
C GLU A 252 20.32 23.87 -6.25
N ASN A 253 20.96 23.02 -5.45
CA ASN A 253 20.40 22.58 -4.17
C ASN A 253 20.36 23.70 -3.13
N SER A 254 21.32 24.63 -3.20
CA SER A 254 21.38 25.77 -2.29
C SER A 254 20.26 26.78 -2.57
N GLU A 255 19.94 27.01 -3.84
CA GLU A 255 18.85 27.91 -4.25
C GLU A 255 17.49 27.38 -3.81
N TRP A 256 17.22 26.10 -4.05
CA TRP A 256 15.98 25.46 -3.59
C TRP A 256 15.83 25.51 -2.06
N LEU A 257 16.92 25.27 -1.31
CA LEU A 257 16.91 25.38 0.15
C LEU A 257 16.65 26.81 0.62
N ASN A 258 17.24 27.80 -0.06
CA ASN A 258 17.04 29.22 0.29
C ASN A 258 15.58 29.66 0.07
N GLU A 259 14.96 29.24 -1.05
CA GLU A 259 13.54 29.48 -1.32
C GLU A 259 12.68 28.83 -0.22
N ARG A 260 12.99 27.58 0.14
CA ARG A 260 12.24 26.88 1.19
C ARG A 260 12.40 27.52 2.57
N ILE A 261 13.56 28.08 2.88
CA ILE A 261 13.79 28.85 4.11
C ILE A 261 12.95 30.12 4.12
N ALA A 262 12.81 30.80 2.98
CA ALA A 262 11.98 32.00 2.87
C ALA A 262 10.50 31.69 3.15
N ASP A 263 9.96 30.61 2.58
CA ASP A 263 8.60 30.14 2.85
C ASP A 263 8.36 29.85 4.33
N ILE A 264 9.31 29.15 4.97
CA ILE A 264 9.21 28.79 6.39
C ILE A 264 9.21 30.05 7.26
N LYS A 265 10.07 31.04 6.95
CA LYS A 265 10.10 32.32 7.66
C LYS A 265 8.78 33.08 7.50
N ALA A 266 8.23 33.16 6.29
CA ALA A 266 6.94 33.79 6.06
C ALA A 266 5.82 33.08 6.84
N GLY A 267 5.86 31.75 6.87
CA GLY A 267 4.95 30.93 7.69
C GLY A 267 5.05 31.26 9.18
N ILE A 268 6.26 31.36 9.74
CA ILE A 268 6.51 31.70 11.15
C ILE A 268 5.91 33.06 11.50
N VAL A 269 6.16 34.10 10.69
CA VAL A 269 5.60 35.45 10.91
C VAL A 269 4.07 35.42 10.97
N MET A 270 3.44 34.65 10.08
CA MET A 270 1.99 34.46 10.14
C MET A 270 1.56 33.72 11.42
N MET A 271 2.32 32.72 11.87
CA MET A 271 2.00 32.02 13.15
C MET A 271 2.10 32.97 14.34
N GLU A 272 3.14 33.80 14.41
CA GLU A 272 3.35 34.77 15.49
C GLU A 272 2.20 35.78 15.57
N GLN A 273 1.80 36.35 14.43
CA GLN A 273 0.67 37.28 14.34
C GLN A 273 -0.66 36.62 14.80
N GLN A 274 -0.86 35.34 14.50
CA GLN A 274 -2.05 34.59 14.92
C GLN A 274 -2.02 34.21 16.41
N VAL A 275 -0.83 34.02 16.99
CA VAL A 275 -0.65 33.76 18.42
C VAL A 275 -0.92 35.01 19.26
N GLU A 276 -0.66 36.20 18.72
CA GLU A 276 -1.04 37.48 19.34
C GLU A 276 -2.57 37.67 19.30
N ASN A 277 -3.22 37.35 18.18
CA ASN A 277 -4.66 37.46 18.00
C ASN A 277 -5.45 36.19 18.42
N ARG A 278 -5.26 35.76 19.66
CA ARG A 278 -5.78 34.46 20.18
C ARG A 278 -7.29 34.25 20.05
N HIS A 279 -8.08 35.33 20.06
CA HIS A 279 -9.54 35.24 20.04
C HIS A 279 -10.07 34.85 18.66
N GLU A 280 -9.45 35.34 17.57
CA GLU A 280 -9.86 35.04 16.20
C GLU A 280 -9.21 33.73 15.69
N ALA A 281 -8.00 33.43 16.13
CA ALA A 281 -7.22 32.27 15.68
C ALA A 281 -7.53 30.94 16.41
N LYS A 282 -8.51 30.90 17.32
CA LYS A 282 -8.77 29.77 18.24
C LYS A 282 -9.01 28.43 17.54
N ILE A 283 -9.67 28.45 16.37
CA ILE A 283 -9.95 27.24 15.57
C ILE A 283 -8.66 26.73 14.92
N TRP A 284 -7.87 27.64 14.37
CA TRP A 284 -6.62 27.31 13.68
C TRP A 284 -5.56 26.80 14.66
N ILE A 285 -5.36 27.46 15.80
CA ILE A 285 -4.43 27.02 16.86
C ILE A 285 -4.78 25.60 17.36
N ARG A 286 -6.08 25.29 17.51
CA ARG A 286 -6.53 23.92 17.88
C ARG A 286 -6.24 22.90 16.78
N SER A 287 -6.40 23.28 15.52
CA SER A 287 -6.07 22.41 14.38
C SER A 287 -4.57 22.10 14.35
N MET A 288 -3.72 23.12 14.48
CA MET A 288 -2.26 22.96 14.52
C MET A 288 -1.82 22.07 15.67
N LYS A 289 -2.39 22.25 16.87
CA LYS A 289 -2.09 21.41 18.03
C LYS A 289 -2.48 19.94 17.81
N ARG A 290 -3.63 19.67 17.18
CA ARG A 290 -4.06 18.29 16.87
C ARG A 290 -3.22 17.64 15.78
N ALA A 291 -2.87 18.39 14.75
CA ALA A 291 -2.05 17.92 13.63
C ALA A 291 -0.54 17.93 13.93
N ASN A 292 -0.15 18.50 15.08
CA ASN A 292 1.23 18.62 15.53
C ASN A 292 2.14 19.34 14.52
N ILE A 293 1.59 20.36 13.88
CA ILE A 293 2.27 21.15 12.85
C ILE A 293 3.48 21.84 13.47
N GLY A 294 4.66 21.62 12.89
CA GLY A 294 5.93 22.16 13.38
C GLY A 294 6.78 21.20 14.21
N LYS A 295 6.27 20.01 14.57
CA LYS A 295 7.07 19.00 15.28
C LYS A 295 8.35 18.62 14.51
N ASP A 296 8.22 18.33 13.22
CA ASP A 296 9.36 17.88 12.41
C ASP A 296 10.42 18.99 12.26
N VAL A 297 9.99 20.25 12.17
CA VAL A 297 10.89 21.41 12.10
C VAL A 297 11.59 21.64 13.45
N ALA A 298 10.87 21.45 14.57
CA ALA A 298 11.46 21.54 15.90
C ALA A 298 12.46 20.40 16.18
N GLU A 299 12.13 19.17 15.77
CA GLU A 299 13.05 18.03 15.84
C GLU A 299 14.28 18.24 14.95
N MET A 300 14.10 18.75 13.73
CA MET A 300 15.21 19.13 12.85
C MET A 300 16.10 20.20 13.50
N ALA A 301 15.52 21.27 14.06
CA ALA A 301 16.27 22.32 14.74
C ALA A 301 17.00 21.82 16.00
N HIS A 302 16.43 20.82 16.69
CA HIS A 302 17.09 20.15 17.81
C HIS A 302 18.24 19.27 17.31
N ASP A 303 18.05 18.50 16.25
CA ASP A 303 19.07 17.64 15.66
C ASP A 303 20.26 18.47 15.11
N VAL A 304 19.98 19.60 14.45
CA VAL A 304 21.02 20.54 13.98
C VAL A 304 21.79 21.14 15.15
N ARG A 305 21.10 21.61 16.20
CA ARG A 305 21.76 22.16 17.40
C ARG A 305 22.62 21.11 18.11
N HIS A 306 22.06 19.92 18.32
CA HIS A 306 22.79 18.81 18.90
C HIS A 306 24.03 18.48 18.07
N PHE A 307 23.91 18.46 16.74
CA PHE A 307 25.03 18.25 15.83
C PHE A 307 26.12 19.34 15.96
N THR A 308 25.73 20.62 15.99
CA THR A 308 26.68 21.73 16.11
C THR A 308 27.36 21.80 17.47
N GLU A 309 26.64 21.50 18.56
CA GLU A 309 27.15 21.60 19.93
C GLU A 309 28.02 20.42 20.33
N THR A 310 27.61 19.20 19.97
CA THR A 310 28.34 17.98 20.36
C THR A 310 29.40 17.57 19.35
N GLY A 311 29.37 18.14 18.13
CA GLY A 311 30.17 17.67 17.00
C GLY A 311 29.87 16.22 16.60
N HIS A 312 28.85 15.59 17.20
CA HIS A 312 28.60 14.18 17.06
C HIS A 312 27.84 13.92 15.77
N LYS A 313 28.61 13.57 14.72
CA LYS A 313 28.05 12.97 13.49
C LYS A 313 27.35 11.67 13.89
N ARG A 314 26.00 11.64 13.80
CA ARG A 314 25.27 10.38 13.90
C ARG A 314 25.93 9.40 12.91
N PRO A 315 26.47 8.26 13.36
CA PRO A 315 27.03 7.30 12.44
C PRO A 315 25.92 6.86 11.49
N THR A 316 26.16 6.95 10.18
CA THR A 316 25.21 6.45 9.19
C THR A 316 25.01 4.97 9.45
N THR A 317 23.75 4.57 9.72
CA THR A 317 23.42 3.15 9.96
C THR A 317 23.66 2.29 8.73
N TRP A 318 23.74 2.91 7.56
CA TRP A 318 24.10 2.28 6.29
C TRP A 318 25.60 2.38 6.03
N ALA A 319 26.18 1.25 5.64
CA ALA A 319 27.58 1.16 5.27
C ALA A 319 27.85 1.97 3.99
N GLN A 320 28.71 2.98 4.10
CA GLN A 320 29.20 3.69 2.91
C GLN A 320 30.21 2.80 2.18
N VAL A 321 30.07 2.70 0.85
CA VAL A 321 30.96 1.90 0.00
C VAL A 321 32.40 2.45 0.14
N GLY A 322 33.35 1.58 0.48
CA GLY A 322 34.76 1.92 0.66
C GLY A 322 35.18 2.32 2.09
N ASN A 323 34.25 2.58 3.01
CA ASN A 323 34.57 2.94 4.38
C ASN A 323 34.48 1.71 5.32
N LYS A 324 35.64 1.09 5.60
CA LYS A 324 35.73 -0.16 6.38
C LYS A 324 35.18 -0.03 7.81
N SER A 325 35.27 1.15 8.44
CA SER A 325 34.80 1.34 9.81
C SER A 325 33.28 1.42 9.89
N SER A 326 32.62 2.06 8.92
CA SER A 326 31.15 2.10 8.84
C SER A 326 30.57 0.74 8.45
N GLN A 327 31.23 0.01 7.54
CA GLN A 327 30.87 -1.39 7.21
C GLN A 327 30.95 -2.31 8.44
N ARG A 328 31.98 -2.15 9.28
CA ARG A 328 32.15 -2.92 10.51
C ARG A 328 31.11 -2.55 11.56
N TYR A 329 30.81 -1.26 11.72
CA TYR A 329 29.75 -0.78 12.60
C TYR A 329 28.40 -1.38 12.18
N THR A 330 27.98 -1.21 10.92
CA THR A 330 26.72 -1.78 10.41
C THR A 330 26.67 -3.31 10.56
N ARG A 331 27.77 -4.04 10.30
CA ARG A 331 27.85 -5.49 10.55
C ARG A 331 27.58 -5.85 12.02
N ASN A 332 28.16 -5.10 12.95
CA ASN A 332 27.97 -5.30 14.39
C ASN A 332 26.55 -4.94 14.86
N THR A 333 25.96 -3.86 14.36
CA THR A 333 24.61 -3.43 14.75
C THR A 333 23.50 -4.28 14.13
N MET A 334 23.71 -4.79 12.92
CA MET A 334 22.71 -5.59 12.18
C MET A 334 22.88 -7.10 12.33
N GLY A 335 23.90 -7.55 13.08
CA GLY A 335 24.12 -8.97 13.40
C GLY A 335 24.68 -9.81 12.24
N TYR A 336 25.24 -9.19 11.21
CA TYR A 336 25.87 -9.90 10.10
C TYR A 336 27.30 -10.30 10.47
N TYR A 337 27.46 -11.43 11.16
CA TYR A 337 28.74 -12.13 11.23
C TYR A 337 28.84 -13.14 10.09
N GLU A 338 29.67 -12.82 9.09
CA GLU A 338 30.25 -13.85 8.22
C GLU A 338 31.53 -14.31 8.90
N GLY A 339 31.51 -15.54 9.42
CA GLY A 339 32.69 -16.17 10.00
C GLY A 339 33.73 -16.40 8.92
N THR A 340 34.94 -15.89 9.17
CA THR A 340 36.18 -16.28 8.47
C THR A 340 36.57 -17.70 8.82
#